data_AF-A0A2D7WA59-F1
#
_entry.id   AF-A0A2D7WA59-F1
#
_cell.length_a   1.000
_cell.length_b   1.000
_cell.length_c   1.000
_cell.angle_alpha   90.00
_cell.angle_beta   90.00
_cell.angle_gamma   90.00
#
_symmetry.space_group_name_H-M   'P 1'
#
loop_
_entity.id
_entity.type
_entity.pdbx_description
1 polymer ?
#
loop_
_entity_poly.entity_id
_entity_poly.type
_entity_poly.pdbx_seq_one_letter_code
_entity_poly.pdbx_strand_id
1 'polypeptide(L)'
;MSEITFQQEFMINPSATQSAEMLASWQPVFKKTLFGKKSMPPPPALCSLFITNEHLKVDLMDGEHKIGEYTLEPNTAIISVNLDGYVEAFALLNSVIHISPQKKNKSLWVVIIEMSIMQGNLLVVEEEIDSTRIESIIKRLDNTTFTHVNVNRN
;
A
#
# COMPACT_ATOMS: atom_id res chain seq x y z
N MET A 1 18.65 4.53 -15.12
CA MET A 1 18.02 4.18 -13.83
C MET A 1 18.67 2.89 -13.37
N SER A 2 19.15 2.81 -12.13
CA SER A 2 19.80 1.59 -11.64
C SER A 2 18.74 0.52 -11.34
N GLU A 3 18.87 -0.66 -11.93
CA GLU A 3 17.97 -1.80 -11.72
C GLU A 3 17.73 -2.01 -10.22
N ILE A 4 16.47 -2.07 -9.84
CA ILE A 4 16.05 -2.55 -8.52
C ILE A 4 15.89 -4.05 -8.68
N THR A 5 16.74 -4.83 -8.03
CA THR A 5 16.61 -6.29 -7.99
C THR A 5 15.68 -6.62 -6.83
N PHE A 6 14.46 -7.03 -7.14
CA PHE A 6 13.49 -7.49 -6.14
C PHE A 6 13.86 -8.91 -5.68
N GLN A 7 13.81 -9.17 -4.37
CA GLN A 7 14.09 -10.51 -3.85
C GLN A 7 12.83 -11.37 -3.75
N GLN A 8 11.68 -10.75 -3.48
CA GLN A 8 10.40 -11.43 -3.39
C GLN A 8 9.31 -10.55 -4.00
N GLU A 9 8.42 -11.16 -4.77
CA GLU A 9 7.27 -10.52 -5.40
C GLU A 9 5.98 -11.28 -5.02
N PHE A 10 4.98 -10.55 -4.54
CA PHE A 10 3.67 -11.07 -4.17
C PHE A 10 2.62 -10.46 -5.08
N MET A 11 1.97 -11.29 -5.89
CA MET A 11 0.89 -10.83 -6.76
C MET A 11 -0.44 -10.93 -6.02
N ILE A 12 -1.13 -9.79 -5.90
CA ILE A 12 -2.36 -9.67 -5.15
C ILE A 12 -3.56 -10.03 -6.00
N ASN A 13 -4.27 -11.07 -5.59
CA ASN A 13 -5.55 -11.53 -6.16
C ASN A 13 -5.54 -11.51 -7.70
N PRO A 14 -4.66 -12.28 -8.37
CA PRO A 14 -4.48 -12.25 -9.81
C PRO A 14 -5.70 -12.70 -10.62
N SER A 15 -6.68 -13.33 -9.96
CA SER A 15 -7.97 -13.70 -10.53
C SER A 15 -9.01 -12.59 -10.51
N ALA A 16 -8.74 -11.47 -9.81
CA ALA A 16 -9.66 -10.33 -9.80
C ALA A 16 -9.76 -9.75 -11.22
N THR A 17 -10.96 -9.46 -11.67
CA THR A 17 -11.16 -8.77 -12.96
C THR A 17 -10.99 -7.25 -12.85
N GLN A 18 -10.80 -6.74 -11.63
CA GLN A 18 -10.72 -5.31 -11.31
C GLN A 18 -9.30 -4.90 -10.94
N SER A 19 -8.95 -3.66 -11.27
CA SER A 19 -7.68 -3.04 -10.92
C SER A 19 -7.67 -2.57 -9.47
N ALA A 20 -6.54 -2.03 -9.00
CA ALA A 20 -6.52 -1.35 -7.71
C ALA A 20 -7.57 -0.23 -7.68
N GLU A 21 -8.29 -0.11 -6.57
CA GLU A 21 -9.41 0.82 -6.43
C GLU A 21 -9.17 1.77 -5.26
N MET A 22 -9.49 3.06 -5.44
CA MET A 22 -9.43 4.02 -4.35
C MET A 22 -10.70 3.93 -3.49
N LEU A 23 -10.49 3.72 -2.19
CA LEU A 23 -11.53 3.51 -1.20
C LEU A 23 -11.86 4.78 -0.42
N ALA A 24 -10.88 5.65 -0.25
CA ALA A 24 -11.01 6.91 0.47
C ALA A 24 -9.91 7.86 0.05
N SER A 25 -10.22 9.16 -0.02
CA SER A 25 -9.25 10.24 -0.09
C SER A 25 -9.72 11.33 0.86
N TRP A 26 -8.83 11.81 1.72
CA TRP A 26 -9.17 12.93 2.61
C TRP A 26 -7.97 13.83 2.84
N GLN A 27 -8.23 15.14 2.86
CA GLN A 27 -7.24 16.09 3.29
C GLN A 27 -7.17 16.12 4.82
N PRO A 28 -5.99 15.98 5.44
CA PRO A 28 -5.84 16.21 6.87
C PRO A 28 -6.26 17.64 7.21
N VAL A 29 -7.26 17.79 8.09
CA VAL A 29 -7.75 19.13 8.47
C VAL A 29 -6.74 19.81 9.39
N PHE A 30 -5.99 20.76 8.83
CA PHE A 30 -5.13 21.66 9.61
C PHE A 30 -5.97 22.74 10.29
N LYS A 31 -6.41 22.53 11.54
CA LYS A 31 -7.08 23.59 12.31
C LYS A 31 -6.08 24.70 12.64
N LYS A 32 -6.24 25.89 12.05
CA LYS A 32 -5.60 27.12 12.54
C LYS A 32 -6.30 27.56 13.83
N THR A 33 -5.61 27.50 14.96
CA THR A 33 -6.05 28.16 16.20
C THR A 33 -5.59 29.62 16.21
N LEU A 34 -6.40 30.51 16.79
CA LEU A 34 -6.18 31.97 16.87
C LEU A 34 -4.91 32.41 17.65
N PHE A 35 -4.17 31.50 18.28
CA PHE A 35 -3.02 31.80 19.15
C PHE A 35 -1.78 30.94 18.87
N GLY A 36 -1.26 31.02 17.64
CA GLY A 36 0.02 30.39 17.30
C GLY A 36 -0.12 28.91 16.97
N LYS A 37 0.68 28.49 15.98
CA LYS A 37 0.62 27.17 15.37
C LYS A 37 0.92 26.07 16.40
N LYS A 38 -0.08 25.26 16.75
CA LYS A 38 0.18 23.84 16.96
C LYS A 38 0.01 23.17 15.60
N SER A 39 1.10 22.95 14.88
CA SER A 39 1.10 21.94 13.84
C SER A 39 0.72 20.64 14.53
N MET A 40 -0.44 20.06 14.20
CA MET A 40 -0.52 18.61 14.39
C MET A 40 0.68 18.01 13.66
N PRO A 41 1.38 17.04 14.27
CA PRO A 41 2.46 16.36 13.57
C PRO A 41 1.94 15.97 12.19
N PRO A 42 2.74 16.12 11.12
CA PRO A 42 2.35 15.58 9.83
C PRO A 42 1.84 14.15 10.09
N PRO A 43 0.72 13.73 9.44
CA PRO A 43 0.23 12.36 9.64
C PRO A 43 1.44 11.44 9.53
N PRO A 44 1.63 10.51 10.48
CA PRO A 44 2.82 9.68 10.50
C PRO A 44 3.02 9.18 9.07
N ALA A 45 4.18 9.45 8.49
CA ALA A 45 4.54 8.97 7.17
C ALA A 45 4.65 7.45 7.28
N LEU A 46 3.51 6.77 7.25
CA LEU A 46 3.37 5.34 7.44
C LEU A 46 2.12 4.95 6.66
N CYS A 47 2.24 5.05 5.34
CA CYS A 47 2.06 3.89 4.48
C CYS A 47 1.81 2.61 5.29
N SER A 48 0.53 2.31 5.52
CA SER A 48 0.14 1.18 6.35
C SER A 48 -0.57 0.17 5.46
N LEU A 49 0.03 -1.01 5.36
CA LEU A 49 -0.57 -2.15 4.69
C LEU A 49 -1.45 -2.90 5.69
N PHE A 50 -2.72 -3.03 5.37
CA PHE A 50 -3.72 -3.74 6.12
C PHE A 50 -4.27 -4.91 5.30
N ILE A 51 -4.76 -5.92 5.99
CA ILE A 51 -5.44 -7.06 5.41
C ILE A 51 -6.81 -7.15 6.07
N THR A 52 -7.87 -7.21 5.27
CA THR A 52 -9.23 -7.38 5.78
C THR A 52 -9.44 -8.79 6.29
N ASN A 53 -10.22 -8.96 7.35
CA ASN A 53 -10.56 -10.29 7.89
C ASN A 53 -12.01 -10.71 7.62
N GLU A 54 -12.80 -9.80 7.07
CA GLU A 54 -14.24 -9.96 6.85
C GLU A 54 -14.66 -9.25 5.56
N HIS A 55 -15.89 -9.50 5.11
CA HIS A 55 -16.44 -8.75 4.00
C HIS A 55 -16.69 -7.30 4.43
N LEU A 56 -16.06 -6.35 3.74
CA LEU A 56 -16.23 -4.94 4.02
C LEU A 56 -16.90 -4.27 2.84
N LYS A 57 -18.08 -3.70 3.08
CA LYS A 57 -18.72 -2.82 2.11
C LYS A 57 -18.09 -1.44 2.21
N VAL A 58 -17.47 -0.98 1.13
CA VAL A 58 -16.72 0.26 1.05
C VAL A 58 -17.23 1.12 -0.10
N ASP A 59 -17.07 2.42 0.04
CA ASP A 59 -17.32 3.35 -1.05
C ASP A 59 -16.12 3.32 -2.01
N LEU A 60 -16.40 3.35 -3.31
CA LEU A 60 -15.39 3.59 -4.34
C LEU A 60 -15.35 5.09 -4.61
N MET A 61 -14.13 5.64 -4.65
CA MET A 61 -13.91 7.09 -4.67
C MET A 61 -13.10 7.53 -5.90
N ASP A 62 -13.42 8.72 -6.41
CA ASP A 62 -12.59 9.51 -7.33
C ASP A 62 -12.33 10.90 -6.69
N GLY A 63 -11.12 11.08 -6.18
CA GLY A 63 -10.81 12.05 -5.13
C GLY A 63 -11.78 11.95 -3.95
N GLU A 64 -12.45 13.07 -3.65
CA GLU A 64 -13.46 13.15 -2.57
C GLU A 64 -14.88 12.72 -3.01
N HIS A 65 -15.09 12.30 -4.26
CA HIS A 65 -16.41 11.96 -4.78
C HIS A 65 -16.65 10.45 -4.78
N LYS A 66 -17.79 10.01 -4.23
CA LYS A 66 -18.24 8.62 -4.33
C LYS A 66 -18.69 8.31 -5.76
N ILE A 67 -18.06 7.32 -6.37
CA ILE A 67 -18.38 6.83 -7.73
C ILE A 67 -19.09 5.47 -7.70
N GLY A 68 -19.11 4.79 -6.56
CA GLY A 68 -19.77 3.50 -6.41
C GLY A 68 -19.64 2.89 -5.03
N GLU A 69 -20.02 1.61 -4.92
CA GLU A 69 -19.81 0.80 -3.73
C GLU A 69 -19.21 -0.54 -4.15
N TYR A 70 -18.29 -1.06 -3.35
CA TYR A 70 -17.68 -2.36 -3.56
C TYR A 70 -17.70 -3.16 -2.26
N THR A 71 -17.76 -4.48 -2.39
CA THR A 71 -17.58 -5.37 -1.23
C THR A 71 -16.20 -5.99 -1.33
N LEU A 72 -15.30 -5.55 -0.46
CA LEU A 72 -14.00 -6.18 -0.30
C LEU A 72 -14.22 -7.55 0.32
N GLU A 73 -13.68 -8.57 -0.34
CA GLU A 73 -13.64 -9.91 0.21
C GLU A 73 -12.68 -9.96 1.41
N PRO A 74 -12.84 -10.94 2.33
CA PRO A 74 -11.83 -11.23 3.32
C PRO A 74 -10.46 -11.45 2.66
N ASN A 75 -9.40 -11.16 3.38
CA ASN A 75 -8.01 -11.27 2.92
C ASN A 75 -7.63 -10.29 1.79
N THR A 76 -8.41 -9.22 1.59
CA THR A 76 -8.04 -8.15 0.65
C THR A 76 -7.00 -7.25 1.30
N ALA A 77 -5.90 -7.00 0.59
CA ALA A 77 -4.89 -6.06 1.02
C ALA A 77 -5.28 -4.62 0.68
N ILE A 78 -5.14 -3.73 1.65
CA ILE A 78 -5.41 -2.29 1.55
C ILE A 78 -4.16 -1.54 1.95
N ILE A 79 -3.81 -0.52 1.20
CA ILE A 79 -2.77 0.44 1.57
C ILE A 79 -3.38 1.81 1.87
N SER A 80 -2.88 2.50 2.90
CA SER A 80 -3.11 3.94 3.06
C SER A 80 -1.82 4.71 2.84
N VAL A 81 -1.78 5.66 1.91
CA VAL A 81 -0.59 6.45 1.56
C VAL A 81 -0.87 7.95 1.64
N ASN A 82 0.18 8.76 1.85
CA ASN A 82 0.06 10.21 1.72
C ASN A 82 0.52 10.62 0.30
N LEU A 83 -0.40 11.15 -0.50
CA LEU A 83 -0.16 11.61 -1.87
C LEU A 83 -0.62 13.06 -1.98
N ASP A 84 0.32 13.94 -2.36
CA ASP A 84 0.07 15.38 -2.58
C ASP A 84 -0.70 16.09 -1.44
N GLY A 85 -0.47 15.67 -0.20
CA GLY A 85 -1.10 16.27 0.99
C GLY A 85 -2.48 15.69 1.33
N TYR A 86 -2.94 14.68 0.61
CA TYR A 86 -4.09 13.84 0.93
C TYR A 86 -3.62 12.53 1.53
N VAL A 87 -4.45 11.93 2.39
CA VAL A 87 -4.30 10.52 2.74
C VAL A 87 -5.30 9.75 1.88
N GLU A 88 -4.78 8.81 1.12
CA GLU A 88 -5.55 8.00 0.17
C GLU A 88 -5.42 6.53 0.54
N ALA A 89 -6.55 5.82 0.54
CA ALA A 89 -6.61 4.40 0.81
C ALA A 89 -6.98 3.65 -0.46
N PHE A 90 -6.25 2.60 -0.78
CA PHE A 90 -6.46 1.80 -1.98
C PHE A 90 -6.57 0.32 -1.66
N ALA A 91 -7.52 -0.37 -2.26
CA ALA A 91 -7.52 -1.83 -2.36
C ALA A 91 -6.51 -2.25 -3.42
N LEU A 92 -5.59 -3.14 -3.06
CA LEU A 92 -4.45 -3.54 -3.90
C LEU A 92 -4.78 -4.64 -4.93
N LEU A 93 -6.02 -4.73 -5.41
CA LEU A 93 -6.43 -5.74 -6.38
C LEU A 93 -5.55 -5.68 -7.64
N ASN A 94 -5.12 -6.84 -8.15
CA ASN A 94 -4.19 -6.94 -9.30
C ASN A 94 -2.92 -6.07 -9.17
N SER A 95 -2.40 -5.91 -7.94
CA SER A 95 -1.17 -5.18 -7.66
C SER A 95 -0.03 -6.14 -7.31
N VAL A 96 1.22 -5.70 -7.45
CA VAL A 96 2.39 -6.48 -7.06
C VAL A 96 3.08 -5.81 -5.89
N ILE A 97 3.30 -6.57 -4.81
CA ILE A 97 4.13 -6.12 -3.69
C ILE A 97 5.53 -6.68 -3.89
N HIS A 98 6.50 -5.79 -3.96
CA HIS A 98 7.91 -6.07 -4.08
C HIS A 98 8.61 -5.86 -2.73
N ILE A 99 9.34 -6.86 -2.26
CA ILE A 99 10.16 -6.79 -1.05
C ILE A 99 11.63 -6.92 -1.43
N SER A 100 12.44 -5.95 -0.99
CA SER A 100 13.88 -5.91 -1.30
C SER A 100 14.69 -5.39 -0.12
N PRO A 101 15.92 -5.86 0.08
CA PRO A 101 16.88 -5.17 0.94
C PRO A 101 17.17 -3.76 0.37
N GLN A 102 17.39 -2.79 1.24
CA GLN A 102 17.77 -1.44 0.83
C GLN A 102 19.17 -1.42 0.22
N LYS A 103 19.37 -0.62 -0.83
CA LYS A 103 20.68 -0.46 -1.49
C LYS A 103 21.75 0.12 -0.57
N LYS A 104 21.36 1.09 0.28
CA LYS A 104 22.30 1.81 1.18
C LYS A 104 22.63 1.02 2.44
N ASN A 105 21.67 0.27 2.98
CA ASN A 105 21.86 -0.56 4.15
C ASN A 105 21.15 -1.90 4.00
N LYS A 106 21.90 -2.95 3.70
CA LYS A 106 21.34 -4.30 3.44
C LYS A 106 20.74 -4.98 4.67
N SER A 107 20.94 -4.44 5.88
CA SER A 107 20.24 -4.94 7.08
C SER A 107 18.81 -4.40 7.19
N LEU A 108 18.46 -3.44 6.33
CA LEU A 108 17.14 -2.85 6.27
C LEU A 108 16.46 -3.22 4.94
N TRP A 109 15.14 -3.24 4.98
CA TRP A 109 14.29 -3.65 3.89
C TRP A 109 13.40 -2.51 3.45
N VAL A 110 12.92 -2.62 2.21
CA VAL A 110 11.94 -1.74 1.61
C VAL A 110 10.79 -2.57 1.05
N VAL A 111 9.57 -2.08 1.26
CA VAL A 111 8.35 -2.59 0.63
C VAL A 111 7.92 -1.59 -0.42
N ILE A 112 7.78 -2.07 -1.65
CA ILE A 112 7.39 -1.27 -2.82
C ILE A 112 6.14 -1.91 -3.39
N ILE A 113 5.18 -1.11 -3.82
CA ILE A 113 3.95 -1.61 -4.43
C ILE A 113 3.82 -1.05 -5.83
N GLU A 114 3.57 -1.94 -6.77
CA GLU A 114 3.24 -1.62 -8.15
C GLU A 114 1.72 -1.73 -8.31
N MET A 115 1.06 -0.60 -8.51
CA MET A 115 -0.40 -0.53 -8.59
C MET A 115 -0.85 -0.20 -10.01
N SER A 116 -1.86 -0.90 -10.50
CA SER A 116 -2.41 -0.67 -11.84
C SER A 116 -3.09 0.70 -11.98
N ILE A 117 -3.75 1.21 -10.93
CA ILE A 117 -4.35 2.56 -10.92
C ILE A 117 -3.31 3.67 -11.11
N MET A 118 -2.06 3.42 -10.71
CA MET A 118 -0.94 4.31 -10.93
C MET A 118 -0.17 3.99 -12.22
N GLN A 119 -0.77 3.27 -13.16
CA GLN A 119 -0.14 2.85 -14.43
C GLN A 119 1.14 2.02 -14.23
N GLY A 120 1.22 1.23 -13.15
CA GLY A 120 2.40 0.44 -12.83
C GLY A 120 3.56 1.25 -12.24
N ASN A 121 3.31 2.51 -11.83
CA ASN A 121 4.31 3.25 -11.08
C ASN A 121 4.58 2.58 -9.73
N LEU A 122 5.85 2.53 -9.37
CA LEU A 122 6.32 1.98 -8.11
C LEU A 122 6.12 2.99 -6.98
N LEU A 123 5.31 2.63 -6.01
CA LEU A 123 5.12 3.37 -4.78
C LEU A 123 5.99 2.76 -3.69
N VAL A 124 6.95 3.51 -3.17
CA VAL A 124 7.68 3.08 -1.98
C VAL A 124 6.79 3.29 -0.77
N VAL A 125 6.41 2.18 -0.15
CA VAL A 125 5.42 2.16 0.91
C VAL A 125 6.15 2.28 2.24
N GLU A 126 7.12 1.43 2.50
CA GLU A 126 7.83 1.47 3.77
C GLU A 126 9.32 1.24 3.56
N GLU A 127 10.15 2.08 4.18
CA GLU A 127 11.61 2.03 4.13
C GLU A 127 12.17 1.79 5.53
N GLU A 128 13.44 1.39 5.59
CA GLU A 128 14.20 1.21 6.83
C GLU A 128 13.60 0.14 7.77
N ILE A 129 12.96 -0.87 7.18
CA ILE A 129 12.30 -1.96 7.91
C ILE A 129 13.33 -3.00 8.34
N ASP A 130 13.35 -3.39 9.61
CA ASP A 130 14.20 -4.49 10.06
C ASP A 130 13.70 -5.87 9.60
N SER A 131 14.56 -6.88 9.76
CA SER A 131 14.27 -8.26 9.35
C SER A 131 13.10 -8.90 10.11
N THR A 132 12.83 -8.50 11.36
CA THR A 132 11.75 -9.10 12.15
C THR A 132 10.39 -8.61 11.67
N ARG A 133 10.30 -7.31 11.37
CA ARG A 133 9.08 -6.70 10.85
C ARG A 133 8.80 -7.15 9.41
N ILE A 134 9.82 -7.31 8.57
CA ILE A 134 9.61 -7.83 7.21
C ILE A 134 9.13 -9.29 7.22
N GLU A 135 9.65 -10.14 8.10
CA GLU A 135 9.15 -11.52 8.27
C GLU A 135 7.67 -11.55 8.69
N SER A 136 7.26 -10.62 9.57
CA SER A 136 5.86 -10.47 9.96
C SER A 136 4.96 -9.98 8.81
N ILE A 137 5.47 -9.12 7.95
CA ILE A 137 4.77 -8.70 6.73
C ILE A 137 4.62 -9.90 5.79
N ILE A 138 5.71 -10.60 5.47
CA ILE A 138 5.72 -11.78 4.59
C ILE A 138 4.74 -12.84 5.09
N LYS A 139 4.76 -13.20 6.39
CA LYS A 139 3.82 -14.17 6.97
C LYS A 139 2.36 -13.75 6.84
N ARG A 140 2.07 -12.46 6.94
CA ARG A 140 0.72 -11.94 6.74
C ARG A 140 0.32 -12.01 5.26
N LEU A 141 1.26 -11.73 4.35
CA LEU A 141 1.05 -11.85 2.91
C LEU A 141 0.82 -13.31 2.48
N ASP A 142 1.55 -14.25 3.07
CA ASP A 142 1.39 -15.69 2.80
C ASP A 142 0.01 -16.23 3.18
N ASN A 143 -0.63 -15.62 4.19
CA ASN A 143 -1.95 -16.02 4.70
C ASN A 143 -3.11 -15.34 3.95
N THR A 144 -2.82 -14.50 2.98
CA THR A 144 -3.81 -13.83 2.12
C THR A 144 -3.88 -14.46 0.74
N THR A 145 -4.92 -14.15 -0.03
CA THR A 145 -5.14 -14.63 -1.40
C THR A 145 -4.13 -14.05 -2.39
N PHE A 146 -2.85 -14.40 -2.22
CA PHE A 146 -1.75 -14.00 -3.10
C PHE A 146 -1.19 -15.21 -3.81
N THR A 147 -0.66 -14.98 -5.01
CA THR A 147 0.21 -15.94 -5.66
C THR A 147 1.64 -15.45 -5.50
N HIS A 148 2.50 -16.28 -4.90
CA HIS A 148 3.93 -16.07 -4.92
C HIS A 148 4.39 -16.08 -6.38
N VAL A 149 5.01 -14.99 -6.83
CA VAL A 149 5.66 -14.97 -8.13
C VAL A 149 7.14 -15.10 -7.87
N ASN A 150 7.65 -16.31 -8.07
CA ASN A 150 9.07 -16.56 -7.97
C ASN A 150 9.74 -16.02 -9.23
N VAL A 151 10.22 -14.78 -9.13
CA VAL A 151 10.81 -14.09 -10.29
C VAL A 151 12.28 -14.45 -10.40
N ASN A 152 12.55 -15.55 -11.10
CA ASN A 152 13.86 -15.75 -11.73
C ASN A 152 13.97 -14.79 -12.92
N ARG A 153 14.34 -13.53 -12.68
CA ARG A 153 14.80 -12.63 -13.75
C ARG A 153 16.24 -13.02 -14.09
N ASN A 154 16.41 -13.77 -15.18
CA ASN A 154 17.71 -14.01 -15.83
C ASN A 154 18.31 -12.70 -16.36
#